data_AF-A0A496C1S4-F1
#
_entry.id   AF-A0A496C1S4-F1
#
_cell.length_a   1.000
_cell.length_b   1.000
_cell.length_c   1.000
_cell.angle_alpha   90.00
_cell.angle_beta   90.00
_cell.angle_gamma   90.00
#
_symmetry.space_group_name_H-M   'P 1'
#
loop_
_entity.id
_entity.type
_entity.pdbx_description
1 polymer ?
#
loop_
_entity_poly.entity_id
_entity_poly.type
_entity_poly.pdbx_seq_one_letter_code
_entity_poly.pdbx_strand_id
1 'polypeptide(L)'
;MNKGLFLCGLFIALFLAACGDDEVKIANQMTLYSRPDTIHLGGDLGMDSILVKGFTACEAYDAKWGTLPEVVAHEFDMNASYLYFSYEAKVVSLEDSIYDIGQNSYAEEKAGFLKDFSSQGFVISSQHMRDDKRQVIACTYLIYVEKNSDGEKIDRWLPMRPEELRWRYLRVNFDQLKI
;
A
#
# COMPACT_ATOMS: atom_id res chain seq x y z
N MET A 1 -29.91 4.40 55.76
CA MET A 1 -29.43 3.71 54.54
C MET A 1 -29.68 4.65 53.35
N ASN A 2 -28.63 5.31 52.86
CA ASN A 2 -28.72 6.43 51.92
C ASN A 2 -29.05 5.94 50.50
N LYS A 3 -30.29 6.20 50.06
CA LYS A 3 -30.76 5.91 48.69
C LYS A 3 -30.05 6.73 47.60
N GLY A 4 -29.28 7.77 47.99
CA GLY A 4 -28.54 8.64 47.07
C GLY A 4 -27.20 8.10 46.57
N LEU A 5 -26.59 7.11 47.24
CA LEU A 5 -25.28 6.58 46.81
C LEU A 5 -25.39 5.54 45.69
N PHE A 6 -26.57 4.94 45.51
CA PHE A 6 -26.77 3.86 44.55
C PHE A 6 -27.00 4.38 43.12
N LEU A 7 -27.59 5.58 42.97
CA LEU A 7 -27.82 6.18 41.65
C LEU A 7 -26.53 6.70 41.01
N CYS A 8 -25.61 7.30 41.77
CA CYS A 8 -24.36 7.82 41.20
C CYS A 8 -23.44 6.70 40.68
N GLY A 9 -23.40 5.55 41.36
CA GLY A 9 -22.66 4.38 40.89
C GLY A 9 -23.26 3.77 39.62
N LEU A 10 -24.59 3.78 39.49
CA LEU A 10 -25.29 3.28 38.31
C LEU A 10 -25.07 4.17 37.07
N PHE A 11 -25.00 5.50 37.24
CA PHE A 11 -24.69 6.42 36.16
C PHE A 11 -23.25 6.31 35.66
N ILE A 12 -22.27 6.06 36.55
CA ILE A 12 -20.87 5.84 36.16
C ILE A 12 -20.73 4.50 35.43
N ALA A 13 -21.44 3.46 35.87
CA ALA A 13 -21.47 2.17 35.17
C ALA A 13 -22.14 2.27 33.78
N LEU A 14 -23.20 3.08 33.64
CA LEU A 14 -23.84 3.36 32.34
C LEU A 14 -22.96 4.21 31.42
N PHE A 15 -22.20 5.18 31.94
CA PHE A 15 -21.23 5.95 31.15
C PHE A 15 -20.02 5.12 30.72
N LEU A 16 -19.54 4.19 31.55
CA LEU A 16 -18.45 3.27 31.20
C LEU A 16 -18.92 2.16 30.25
N ALA A 17 -20.17 1.70 30.37
CA ALA A 17 -20.79 0.78 29.41
C ALA A 17 -21.16 1.46 28.08
N ALA A 18 -21.32 2.79 28.06
CA ALA A 18 -21.44 3.59 26.84
C ALA A 18 -20.08 4.00 26.25
N CYS A 19 -18.97 3.74 26.95
CA CYS A 19 -17.60 4.04 26.54
C CYS A 19 -16.77 2.75 26.39
N GLY A 20 -17.44 1.66 26.06
CA GLY A 20 -16.83 0.33 26.00
C GLY A 20 -17.67 -0.55 25.10
N ASP A 21 -17.79 -0.16 23.84
CA ASP A 21 -18.06 -1.04 22.68
C ASP A 21 -18.26 -0.24 21.39
N ASP A 22 -17.48 0.84 21.21
CA ASP A 22 -16.92 1.05 19.87
C ASP A 22 -15.79 0.03 19.72
N GLU A 23 -16.17 -1.26 19.71
CA GLU A 23 -15.63 -2.15 18.71
C GLU A 23 -15.79 -1.36 17.43
N VAL A 24 -14.72 -0.66 17.04
CA VAL A 24 -14.44 -0.36 15.66
C VAL A 24 -14.45 -1.74 15.05
N LYS A 25 -15.65 -2.19 14.65
CA LYS A 25 -15.82 -3.13 13.58
C LYS A 25 -15.01 -2.45 12.51
N ILE A 26 -13.77 -2.93 12.32
CA ILE A 26 -12.90 -2.54 11.22
C ILE A 26 -13.62 -3.12 10.00
N ALA A 27 -14.71 -2.45 9.65
CA ALA A 27 -15.53 -2.71 8.52
C ALA A 27 -14.63 -2.32 7.37
N ASN A 28 -14.23 -3.35 6.62
CA ASN A 28 -13.40 -3.31 5.44
C ASN A 28 -11.89 -3.40 5.73
N GLN A 29 -11.43 -4.60 6.11
CA GLN A 29 -10.27 -5.15 5.39
C GLN A 29 -10.69 -5.25 3.91
N MET A 30 -10.56 -4.14 3.19
CA MET A 30 -10.94 -4.05 1.78
C MET A 30 -9.78 -4.61 0.97
N THR A 31 -10.00 -5.75 0.33
CA THR A 31 -9.14 -6.18 -0.77
C THR A 31 -9.72 -5.63 -2.06
N LEU A 32 -8.99 -4.74 -2.71
CA LEU A 32 -9.29 -4.25 -4.05
C LEU A 32 -8.58 -5.15 -5.04
N TYR A 33 -9.27 -5.56 -6.10
CA TYR A 33 -8.67 -6.27 -7.22
C TYR A 33 -8.82 -5.43 -8.48
N SER A 34 -7.77 -5.42 -9.30
CA SER A 34 -7.79 -4.74 -10.59
C SER A 34 -6.99 -5.54 -11.62
N ARG A 35 -7.16 -5.20 -12.90
CA ARG A 35 -6.38 -5.75 -13.99
C ARG A 35 -5.42 -4.64 -14.46
N PRO A 36 -4.13 -4.74 -14.16
CA PRO A 36 -3.18 -3.72 -14.56
C PRO A 36 -2.94 -3.75 -16.07
N ASP A 37 -2.64 -2.59 -16.64
CA ASP A 37 -2.21 -2.47 -18.03
C ASP A 37 -0.70 -2.64 -18.12
N THR A 38 -0.24 -3.53 -18.98
CA THR A 38 1.19 -3.81 -19.19
C THR A 38 1.64 -3.31 -20.56
N ILE A 39 2.73 -2.54 -20.58
CA ILE A 39 3.33 -1.97 -21.79
C ILE A 39 4.80 -2.37 -21.84
N HIS A 40 5.17 -3.10 -22.89
CA HIS A 40 6.56 -3.47 -23.16
C HIS A 40 7.25 -2.32 -23.89
N LEU A 41 8.29 -1.77 -23.27
CA LEU A 41 9.10 -0.69 -23.81
C LEU A 41 10.42 -1.31 -24.27
N GLY A 42 10.60 -1.40 -25.60
CA GLY A 42 11.82 -1.91 -26.19
C GLY A 42 13.02 -1.03 -25.87
N GLY A 43 14.17 -1.64 -25.67
CA GLY A 43 15.47 -0.99 -25.62
C GLY A 43 16.51 -1.75 -26.43
N ASP A 44 17.71 -1.18 -26.54
CA ASP A 44 18.79 -1.77 -27.33
C ASP A 44 19.48 -2.92 -26.59
N LEU A 45 20.07 -3.85 -27.35
CA LEU A 45 20.95 -4.91 -26.83
C LEU A 45 20.33 -5.82 -25.75
N GLY A 46 19.01 -6.06 -25.79
CA GLY A 46 18.33 -6.95 -24.85
C GLY A 46 18.04 -6.36 -23.47
N MET A 47 18.19 -5.03 -23.33
CA MET A 47 17.79 -4.24 -22.16
C MET A 47 16.44 -3.58 -22.42
N ASP A 48 15.35 -4.26 -22.11
CA ASP A 48 14.01 -3.69 -22.23
C ASP A 48 13.48 -3.25 -20.86
N SER A 49 12.38 -2.51 -20.86
CA SER A 49 11.61 -2.27 -19.64
C SER A 49 10.15 -2.63 -19.81
N ILE A 50 9.48 -2.93 -18.71
CA ILE A 50 8.05 -3.17 -18.67
C ILE A 50 7.44 -2.09 -17.80
N LEU A 51 6.54 -1.30 -18.36
CA LEU A 51 5.72 -0.35 -17.63
C LEU A 51 4.36 -0.99 -17.34
N VAL A 52 4.03 -1.06 -16.07
CA VAL A 52 2.72 -1.50 -15.57
C VAL A 52 1.97 -0.30 -15.01
N LYS A 53 0.69 -0.17 -15.31
CA LYS A 53 -0.21 0.83 -14.72
C LYS A 53 -1.31 0.14 -13.92
N GLY A 54 -1.57 0.60 -12.70
CA GLY A 54 -2.51 -0.02 -11.77
C GLY A 54 -1.93 -1.21 -11.03
N PHE A 55 -2.76 -2.07 -10.45
CA PHE A 55 -2.33 -3.16 -9.55
C PHE A 55 -3.16 -4.43 -9.82
N THR A 56 -2.69 -5.57 -9.34
CA THR A 56 -3.45 -6.83 -9.33
C THR A 56 -4.32 -6.94 -8.08
N ALA A 57 -3.72 -6.66 -6.92
CA ALA A 57 -4.40 -6.64 -5.63
C ALA A 57 -3.90 -5.47 -4.77
N CYS A 58 -4.79 -4.87 -3.99
CA CYS A 58 -4.46 -3.87 -2.98
C CYS A 58 -5.19 -4.20 -1.69
N GLU A 59 -4.42 -4.57 -0.66
CA GLU A 59 -4.93 -5.19 0.57
C GLU A 59 -4.71 -4.25 1.76
N ALA A 60 -5.78 -3.95 2.49
CA ALA A 60 -5.69 -3.17 3.73
C ALA A 60 -5.04 -3.99 4.85
N TYR A 61 -4.15 -3.34 5.60
CA TYR A 61 -3.74 -3.74 6.94
C TYR A 61 -4.68 -3.13 8.00
N ASP A 62 -4.39 -3.40 9.27
CA ASP A 62 -5.15 -2.89 10.41
C ASP A 62 -5.20 -1.36 10.44
N ALA A 63 -6.35 -0.85 10.87
CA ALA A 63 -6.57 0.56 11.14
C ALA A 63 -5.69 1.03 12.30
N LYS A 64 -5.12 2.23 12.17
CA LYS A 64 -4.31 2.86 13.20
C LYS A 64 -4.84 4.24 13.52
N TRP A 65 -4.95 4.53 14.82
CA TRP A 65 -5.14 5.88 15.31
C TRP A 65 -3.81 6.43 15.82
N GLY A 66 -3.36 7.56 15.29
CA GLY A 66 -2.11 8.20 15.72
C GLY A 66 -1.48 9.02 14.61
N THR A 67 -0.22 9.39 14.81
CA THR A 67 0.56 10.10 13.79
C THR A 67 0.87 9.19 12.60
N LEU A 68 0.95 9.77 11.41
CA LEU A 68 1.49 9.07 10.24
C LEU A 68 2.98 8.75 10.44
N PRO A 69 3.54 7.77 9.71
CA PRO A 69 4.99 7.56 9.67
C PRO A 69 5.72 8.86 9.33
N GLU A 70 6.85 9.13 9.99
CA GLU A 70 7.53 10.44 9.97
C GLU A 70 7.78 10.98 8.56
N VAL A 71 8.29 10.13 7.65
CA VAL A 71 8.56 10.50 6.26
C VAL A 71 7.28 10.92 5.54
N VAL A 72 6.18 10.18 5.76
CA VAL A 72 4.87 10.48 5.15
C VAL A 72 4.29 11.76 5.76
N ALA A 73 4.34 11.91 7.08
CA ALA A 73 3.86 13.10 7.76
C ALA A 73 4.59 14.35 7.24
N HIS A 74 5.91 14.28 7.12
CA HIS A 74 6.74 15.37 6.62
C HIS A 74 6.47 15.67 5.14
N GLU A 75 6.39 14.65 4.28
CA GLU A 75 6.19 14.83 2.85
C GLU A 75 4.84 15.50 2.52
N PHE A 76 3.79 15.18 3.29
CA PHE A 76 2.43 15.65 3.03
C PHE A 76 1.94 16.77 3.96
N ASP A 77 2.82 17.27 4.85
CA ASP A 77 2.49 18.24 5.90
C ASP A 77 1.32 17.79 6.80
N MET A 78 1.38 16.53 7.23
CA MET A 78 0.33 15.86 8.01
C MET A 78 0.87 15.42 9.38
N ASN A 79 1.22 16.40 10.22
CA ASN A 79 1.89 16.20 11.52
C ASN A 79 0.93 15.96 12.72
N ALA A 80 -0.39 15.94 12.48
CA ALA A 80 -1.39 15.64 13.50
C ALA A 80 -1.66 14.13 13.65
N SER A 81 -2.62 13.78 14.50
CA SER A 81 -3.12 12.41 14.64
C SER A 81 -4.32 12.16 13.73
N TYR A 82 -4.38 10.96 13.14
CA TYR A 82 -5.40 10.55 12.18
C TYR A 82 -5.86 9.12 12.45
N LEU A 83 -7.05 8.77 11.98
CA LEU A 83 -7.38 7.39 11.65
C LEU A 83 -6.91 7.10 10.23
N TYR A 84 -6.01 6.14 10.08
CA TYR A 84 -5.49 5.75 8.79
C TYR A 84 -5.31 4.24 8.67
N PHE A 85 -5.24 3.78 7.43
CA PHE A 85 -5.03 2.40 7.05
C PHE A 85 -3.79 2.34 6.18
N SER A 86 -2.92 1.38 6.44
CA SER A 86 -1.84 1.03 5.51
C SER A 86 -2.37 0.02 4.51
N TYR A 87 -1.96 0.12 3.25
CA TYR A 87 -2.32 -0.82 2.19
C TYR A 87 -1.07 -1.38 1.53
N GLU A 88 -1.09 -2.66 1.18
CA GLU A 88 -0.10 -3.26 0.27
C GLU A 88 -0.71 -3.38 -1.11
N ALA A 89 -0.16 -2.67 -2.10
CA ALA A 89 -0.50 -2.87 -3.50
C ALA A 89 0.54 -3.80 -4.15
N LYS A 90 0.06 -4.77 -4.92
CA LYS A 90 0.88 -5.76 -5.61
C LYS A 90 0.53 -5.78 -7.09
N VAL A 91 1.54 -5.90 -7.94
CA VAL A 91 1.35 -6.41 -9.29
C VAL A 91 1.92 -7.82 -9.38
N VAL A 92 1.21 -8.72 -10.05
CA VAL A 92 1.71 -10.05 -10.40
C VAL A 92 1.69 -10.17 -11.91
N SER A 93 2.86 -10.35 -12.52
CA SER A 93 3.01 -10.60 -13.97
C SER A 93 3.70 -11.94 -14.24
N LEU A 94 3.55 -12.43 -15.47
CA LEU A 94 4.24 -13.60 -15.98
C LEU A 94 5.11 -13.16 -17.15
N GLU A 95 6.42 -13.37 -17.02
CA GLU A 95 7.42 -13.05 -18.03
C GLU A 95 8.08 -14.33 -18.55
N ASP A 96 8.77 -14.26 -19.69
CA ASP A 96 9.59 -15.37 -20.17
C ASP A 96 10.84 -15.55 -19.30
N SER A 97 11.18 -16.80 -18.97
CA SER A 97 12.30 -17.14 -18.07
C SER A 97 13.68 -16.74 -18.60
N ILE A 98 13.78 -16.51 -19.92
CA ILE A 98 14.99 -16.02 -20.61
C ILE A 98 15.40 -14.62 -20.17
N TYR A 99 14.49 -13.87 -19.55
CA TYR A 99 14.77 -12.55 -19.02
C TYR A 99 15.05 -12.60 -17.53
N ASP A 100 16.14 -11.96 -17.14
CA ASP A 100 16.36 -11.53 -15.78
C ASP A 100 15.66 -10.22 -15.50
N ILE A 101 15.12 -10.10 -14.29
CA ILE A 101 14.25 -8.98 -13.91
C ILE A 101 14.97 -8.14 -12.87
N GLY A 102 15.17 -6.87 -13.20
CA GLY A 102 15.83 -5.90 -12.34
C GLY A 102 14.86 -4.83 -11.88
N GLN A 103 15.02 -4.38 -10.64
CA GLN A 103 14.39 -3.14 -10.19
C GLN A 103 15.06 -1.97 -10.90
N ASN A 104 14.25 -1.04 -11.39
CA ASN A 104 14.73 0.27 -11.81
C ASN A 104 13.76 1.31 -11.32
N SER A 105 14.26 2.28 -10.56
CA SER A 105 13.47 3.40 -10.07
C SER A 105 13.74 4.60 -10.97
N TYR A 106 12.83 4.90 -11.89
CA TYR A 106 12.86 6.19 -12.56
C TYR A 106 12.19 7.24 -11.68
N ALA A 107 12.76 8.44 -11.60
CA ALA A 107 12.20 9.53 -10.79
C ALA A 107 10.77 9.94 -11.21
N GLU A 108 10.36 9.62 -12.45
CA GLU A 108 9.03 9.91 -12.98
C GLU A 108 7.98 8.84 -12.65
N GLU A 109 8.38 7.75 -12.01
CA GLU A 109 7.48 6.66 -11.68
C GLU A 109 6.75 6.87 -10.37
N LYS A 110 5.44 6.69 -10.48
CA LYS A 110 4.49 6.85 -9.40
C LYS A 110 4.40 5.56 -8.59
N ALA A 111 5.44 5.31 -7.79
CA ALA A 111 5.44 4.27 -6.77
C ALA A 111 4.86 4.81 -5.44
N GLY A 112 4.42 3.91 -4.58
CA GLY A 112 4.08 4.22 -3.19
C GLY A 112 5.33 4.24 -2.30
N PHE A 113 5.24 3.66 -1.11
CA PHE A 113 6.32 3.57 -0.13
C PHE A 113 6.88 2.15 0.00
N LEU A 114 8.09 2.06 0.55
CA LEU A 114 8.59 0.82 1.14
C LEU A 114 7.74 0.41 2.35
N LYS A 115 7.81 -0.86 2.74
CA LYS A 115 6.97 -1.47 3.80
C LYS A 115 7.03 -0.73 5.14
N ASP A 116 8.19 -0.20 5.47
CA ASP A 116 8.44 0.52 6.71
C ASP A 116 8.14 2.03 6.61
N PHE A 117 7.67 2.49 5.44
CA PHE A 117 7.43 3.90 5.13
C PHE A 117 8.68 4.77 5.30
N SER A 118 9.88 4.21 5.15
CA SER A 118 11.16 4.93 5.25
C SER A 118 11.46 5.81 4.04
N SER A 119 10.90 5.49 2.87
CA SER A 119 11.07 6.22 1.62
C SER A 119 10.03 5.77 0.60
N GLN A 120 9.87 6.58 -0.46
CA GLN A 120 9.12 6.16 -1.64
C GLN A 120 9.86 5.05 -2.40
N GLY A 121 9.10 4.09 -2.90
CA GLY A 121 9.63 3.00 -3.70
C GLY A 121 8.74 1.78 -3.69
N PHE A 122 9.26 0.72 -4.30
CA PHE A 122 8.66 -0.59 -4.32
C PHE A 122 9.77 -1.64 -4.25
N VAL A 123 9.39 -2.88 -3.96
CA VAL A 123 10.30 -4.03 -4.03
C VAL A 123 9.83 -4.93 -5.16
N ILE A 124 10.79 -5.58 -5.83
CA ILE A 124 10.50 -6.58 -6.84
C ILE A 124 11.10 -7.92 -6.42
N SER A 125 10.33 -8.98 -6.62
CA SER A 125 10.82 -10.34 -6.54
C SER A 125 10.42 -11.09 -7.80
N SER A 126 11.22 -12.10 -8.14
CA SER A 126 10.88 -12.98 -9.25
C SER A 126 11.15 -14.43 -8.87
N GLN A 127 10.30 -15.33 -9.37
CA GLN A 127 10.38 -16.75 -9.12
C GLN A 127 10.25 -17.51 -10.44
N HIS A 128 11.16 -18.44 -10.69
CA HIS A 128 11.02 -19.35 -11.83
C HIS A 128 9.80 -20.25 -11.64
N MET A 129 8.97 -20.33 -12.68
CA MET A 129 7.79 -21.18 -12.75
C MET A 129 8.09 -22.39 -13.65
N ARG A 130 7.14 -23.34 -13.74
CA ARG A 130 7.17 -24.34 -14.80
C ARG A 130 6.85 -23.67 -16.15
N ASP A 131 7.20 -24.33 -17.25
CA ASP A 131 6.87 -23.93 -18.63
C ASP A 131 7.61 -22.69 -19.17
N ASP A 132 8.90 -22.53 -18.83
CA ASP A 132 9.76 -21.41 -19.28
C ASP A 132 9.20 -20.02 -18.94
N LYS A 133 8.40 -19.95 -17.87
CA LYS A 133 7.87 -18.70 -17.33
C LYS A 133 8.54 -18.31 -16.03
N ARG A 134 8.54 -17.02 -15.75
CA ARG A 134 8.98 -16.41 -14.50
C ARG A 134 7.84 -15.56 -13.97
N GLN A 135 7.40 -15.81 -12.75
CA GLN A 135 6.48 -14.93 -12.05
C GLN A 135 7.26 -13.74 -11.50
N VAL A 136 6.74 -12.55 -11.74
CA VAL A 136 7.29 -11.30 -11.21
C VAL A 136 6.25 -10.67 -10.30
N ILE A 137 6.68 -10.29 -9.11
CA ILE A 137 5.83 -9.63 -8.13
C ILE A 137 6.50 -8.31 -7.74
N ALA A 138 5.80 -7.19 -7.98
CA ALA A 138 6.21 -5.89 -7.45
C ALA A 138 5.24 -5.47 -6.34
N CYS A 139 5.77 -4.99 -5.21
CA CYS A 139 4.99 -4.58 -4.05
C CYS A 139 5.35 -3.16 -3.62
N THR A 140 4.34 -2.34 -3.35
CA THR A 140 4.48 -1.00 -2.73
C THR A 140 3.39 -0.78 -1.69
N TYR A 141 3.57 0.24 -0.85
CA TYR A 141 2.68 0.53 0.26
C TYR A 141 2.04 1.90 0.11
N LEU A 142 0.75 1.98 0.45
CA LEU A 142 -0.03 3.22 0.42
C LEU A 142 -0.62 3.47 1.80
N ILE A 143 -1.03 4.71 2.05
CA ILE A 143 -1.81 5.07 3.23
C ILE A 143 -3.13 5.68 2.77
N TYR A 144 -4.23 5.21 3.37
CA TYR A 144 -5.53 5.87 3.26
C TYR A 144 -5.86 6.52 4.60
N VAL A 145 -6.03 7.84 4.60
CA VAL A 145 -6.39 8.63 5.76
C VAL A 145 -7.91 8.86 5.75
N GLU A 146 -8.59 8.30 6.75
CA GLU A 146 -10.05 8.34 6.83
C GLU A 146 -10.55 9.62 7.51
N LYS A 147 -10.01 9.95 8.69
CA LYS A 147 -10.44 11.12 9.48
C LYS A 147 -9.31 11.73 10.32
N ASN A 148 -9.44 13.01 10.64
CA ASN A 148 -8.53 13.73 11.54
C ASN A 148 -8.89 13.52 13.02
N SER A 149 -8.12 14.14 13.91
CA SER A 149 -8.30 14.10 15.36
C SER A 149 -9.67 14.62 15.83
N ASP A 150 -10.28 15.52 15.07
CA ASP A 150 -11.59 16.12 15.38
C ASP A 150 -12.74 15.23 14.88
N GLY A 151 -12.43 14.11 14.23
CA GLY A 151 -13.40 13.19 13.65
C GLY A 151 -13.91 13.62 12.26
N GLU A 152 -13.37 14.70 11.70
CA GLU A 152 -13.73 15.15 10.35
C GLU A 152 -13.15 14.20 9.31
N LYS A 153 -13.97 13.83 8.33
CA LYS A 153 -13.57 12.94 7.24
C LYS A 153 -12.55 13.63 6.33
N ILE A 154 -11.43 12.97 6.09
CA ILE A 154 -10.37 13.40 5.16
C ILE A 154 -10.50 12.72 3.80
N ASP A 155 -10.71 11.40 3.75
CA ASP A 155 -10.86 10.62 2.51
C ASP A 155 -9.69 10.82 1.52
N ARG A 156 -8.45 10.57 1.98
CA ARG A 156 -7.23 10.87 1.21
C ARG A 156 -6.30 9.66 1.10
N TRP A 157 -5.86 9.36 -0.11
CA TRP A 157 -4.80 8.41 -0.39
C TRP A 157 -3.43 9.08 -0.48
N LEU A 158 -2.40 8.42 0.04
CA LEU A 158 -1.01 8.86 0.06
C LEU A 158 -0.08 7.75 -0.46
N PRO A 159 0.88 8.06 -1.36
CA PRO A 159 1.05 9.38 -1.99
C PRO A 159 0.00 9.67 -3.06
N MET A 160 -0.77 8.64 -3.46
CA MET A 160 -1.74 8.66 -4.55
C MET A 160 -2.73 7.51 -4.41
N ARG A 161 -3.79 7.52 -5.22
CA ARG A 161 -4.76 6.41 -5.26
C ARG A 161 -4.13 5.15 -5.85
N PRO A 162 -4.58 3.95 -5.45
CA PRO A 162 -4.08 2.69 -6.00
C PRO A 162 -4.13 2.62 -7.53
N GLU A 163 -5.17 3.19 -8.16
CA GLU A 163 -5.36 3.17 -9.62
C GLU A 163 -4.33 4.02 -10.38
N GLU A 164 -3.65 4.94 -9.69
CA GLU A 164 -2.64 5.83 -10.27
C GLU A 164 -1.23 5.25 -10.26
N LEU A 165 -1.04 4.08 -9.63
CA LEU A 165 0.25 3.43 -9.52
C LEU A 165 0.86 3.14 -10.88
N ARG A 166 2.16 3.40 -11.00
CA ARG A 166 2.97 3.08 -12.18
C ARG A 166 4.24 2.39 -11.74
N TRP A 167 4.47 1.21 -12.27
CA TRP A 167 5.63 0.37 -11.96
C TRP A 167 6.45 0.22 -13.21
N ARG A 168 7.77 0.42 -13.13
CA ARG A 168 8.63 -0.05 -14.20
C ARG A 168 9.74 -0.90 -13.66
N TYR A 169 9.98 -1.99 -14.36
CA TYR A 169 11.10 -2.87 -14.08
C TYR A 169 11.84 -3.17 -15.38
N LEU A 170 13.12 -3.44 -15.23
CA LEU A 170 13.98 -3.84 -16.34
C LEU A 170 13.83 -5.33 -16.57
N ARG A 171 13.92 -5.71 -17.84
CA ARG A 171 14.11 -7.09 -18.26
C ARG A 171 15.37 -7.16 -19.11
N VAL A 172 16.23 -8.11 -18.79
CA VAL A 172 17.56 -8.24 -19.37
C VAL A 172 17.71 -9.64 -19.92
N ASN A 173 18.00 -9.78 -21.20
CA ASN A 173 18.40 -11.05 -21.78
C ASN A 173 19.93 -11.09 -21.88
N PHE A 174 20.59 -11.74 -20.92
CA PHE A 174 22.06 -11.83 -20.91
C PHE A 174 22.64 -12.61 -22.08
N ASP A 175 21.88 -13.49 -22.73
CA ASP A 175 22.36 -14.18 -23.93
C ASP A 175 22.47 -13.24 -25.13
N GLN A 176 21.68 -12.15 -25.16
CA GLN A 176 21.79 -11.09 -26.16
C GLN A 176 22.91 -10.07 -25.87
N LEU A 177 23.46 -10.08 -24.66
CA LEU A 177 24.55 -9.19 -24.22
C LEU A 177 25.95 -9.76 -24.50
N LYS A 178 26.07 -11.00 -24.97
CA LYS A 178 27.36 -11.61 -25.33
C LYS A 178 27.85 -11.04 -26.67
N ILE A 179 28.77 -10.08 -26.59
CA ILE A 179 29.55 -9.53 -27.72
C ILE A 179 30.74 -10.45 -28.02
#